data_AF-A0A4Q1VCZ1-F1
#
_entry.id   AF-A0A4Q1VCZ1-F1
#
_cell.length_a   1.000
_cell.length_b   1.000
_cell.length_c   1.000
_cell.angle_alpha   90.00
_cell.angle_beta   90.00
_cell.angle_gamma   90.00
#
_symmetry.space_group_name_H-M   'P 1'
#
loop_
_entity.id
_entity.type
_entity.pdbx_description
1 polymer ?
#
loop_
_entity_poly.entity_id
_entity_poly.type
_entity_poly.pdbx_seq_one_letter_code
_entity_poly.pdbx_strand_id
1 'polypeptide(L)'
;MKPPGEEALRSQLVEVRENACFVDETRVGDLAILVAHRIESLGPARTRIVYAVDARGPQASEIGPAVASDFPEVLASLAKLAEK
;
A
#
# COMPACT_ATOMS: atom_id res chain seq x y z
N MET A 1 -4.36 -1.77 10.56
CA MET A 1 -3.04 -1.33 11.06
C MET A 1 -3.21 -0.38 12.25
N LYS A 2 -2.20 -0.12 13.09
CA LYS A 2 -2.30 0.88 14.19
C LYS A 2 -1.17 1.89 14.07
N PRO A 3 -1.45 3.17 13.73
CA PRO A 3 -0.40 4.18 13.73
C PRO A 3 0.07 4.46 15.17
N PRO A 4 1.35 4.86 15.38
CA PRO A 4 1.84 5.20 16.71
C PRO A 4 1.04 6.34 17.34
N GLY A 5 0.48 6.12 18.53
CA GLY A 5 -0.32 7.12 19.24
C GLY A 5 -1.78 7.25 18.78
N GLU A 6 -2.22 6.47 17.79
CA GLU A 6 -3.57 6.52 17.24
C GLU A 6 -4.37 5.24 17.51
N GLU A 7 -5.68 5.31 17.29
CA GLU A 7 -6.55 4.13 17.31
C GLU A 7 -6.21 3.16 16.19
N ALA A 8 -6.58 1.89 16.38
CA ALA A 8 -6.36 0.88 15.37
C ALA A 8 -7.28 1.14 14.17
N LEU A 9 -6.68 1.42 13.01
CA LEU A 9 -7.35 1.48 11.73
C LEU A 9 -7.67 0.06 11.26
N ARG A 10 -8.93 -0.18 10.89
CA ARG A 10 -9.34 -1.46 10.30
C ARG A 10 -9.25 -1.38 8.78
N SER A 11 -8.51 -2.33 8.21
CA SER A 11 -8.35 -2.46 6.76
C SER A 11 -8.99 -3.78 6.32
N GLN A 12 -9.53 -3.80 5.11
CA GLN A 12 -10.13 -4.97 4.46
C GLN A 12 -9.42 -5.25 3.15
N LEU A 13 -9.06 -6.50 2.89
CA LEU A 13 -8.59 -6.93 1.56
C LEU A 13 -9.78 -6.96 0.60
N VAL A 14 -9.73 -6.16 -0.46
CA VAL A 14 -10.80 -6.04 -1.47
C VAL A 14 -10.43 -6.70 -2.79
N GLU A 15 -9.14 -6.91 -3.05
CA GLU A 15 -8.63 -7.71 -4.15
C GLU A 15 -7.43 -8.53 -3.65
N VAL A 16 -7.40 -9.82 -3.98
CA VAL A 16 -6.24 -10.68 -3.74
C VAL A 16 -6.05 -11.58 -4.94
N ARG A 17 -4.87 -11.52 -5.56
CA ARG A 17 -4.43 -12.41 -6.62
C ARG A 17 -3.04 -12.90 -6.29
N GLU A 18 -2.94 -14.21 -6.06
CA GLU A 18 -1.70 -14.86 -5.69
C GLU A 18 -0.59 -14.54 -6.71
N ASN A 19 0.61 -14.24 -6.22
CA ASN A 19 1.78 -13.90 -7.02
C ASN A 19 1.58 -12.72 -8.00
N ALA A 20 0.59 -11.86 -7.76
CA ALA A 20 0.31 -10.72 -8.63
C ALA A 20 0.01 -9.44 -7.83
N CYS A 21 -0.98 -9.46 -6.94
CA CYS A 21 -1.34 -8.26 -6.18
C CYS A 21 -2.24 -8.54 -4.97
N PHE A 22 -2.31 -7.55 -4.11
CA PHE A 22 -3.48 -7.34 -3.27
C PHE A 22 -3.82 -5.86 -3.17
N VAL A 23 -5.08 -5.56 -2.86
CA VAL A 23 -5.55 -4.21 -2.56
C VAL A 23 -6.24 -4.27 -1.21
N ASP A 24 -5.81 -3.42 -0.28
CA ASP A 24 -6.53 -3.18 0.96
C ASP A 24 -7.25 -1.83 0.91
N GLU A 25 -8.41 -1.79 1.55
CA GLU A 25 -9.19 -0.60 1.77
C GLU A 25 -9.25 -0.30 3.27
N THR A 26 -8.95 0.94 3.63
CA THR A 26 -9.13 1.48 4.97
C THR A 26 -10.16 2.61 4.90
N ARG A 27 -11.20 2.55 5.75
CA ARG A 27 -12.25 3.59 5.82
C ARG A 27 -12.26 4.26 7.19
N VAL A 28 -12.32 5.58 7.20
CA VAL A 28 -12.43 6.42 8.41
C VAL A 28 -13.50 7.48 8.15
N GLY A 29 -14.70 7.30 8.71
CA GLY A 29 -15.85 8.14 8.34
C GLY A 29 -16.10 8.07 6.83
N ASP A 30 -16.14 9.23 6.17
CA ASP A 30 -16.34 9.36 4.73
C ASP A 30 -15.04 9.30 3.91
N LEU A 31 -13.87 9.17 4.56
CA LEU A 31 -12.60 8.98 3.89
C LEU A 31 -12.38 7.49 3.58
N ALA A 32 -12.16 7.18 2.30
CA ALA A 32 -11.76 5.87 1.83
C ALA A 32 -10.35 5.92 1.25
N ILE A 33 -9.49 5.00 1.67
CA ILE A 33 -8.10 4.88 1.23
C ILE A 33 -7.92 3.47 0.70
N LEU A 34 -7.55 3.36 -0.57
CA LEU A 34 -7.16 2.11 -1.21
C LEU A 34 -5.64 2.11 -1.41
N VAL A 35 -4.97 1.05 -0.95
CA VAL A 35 -3.55 0.83 -1.25
C VAL A 35 -3.40 -0.42 -2.08
N ALA A 36 -2.94 -0.24 -3.31
CA ALA A 36 -2.68 -1.33 -4.24
C ALA A 36 -1.21 -1.74 -4.17
N HIS A 37 -0.98 -3.03 -3.97
CA HIS A 37 0.32 -3.67 -3.89
C HIS A 37 0.45 -4.63 -5.05
N ARG A 38 1.39 -4.41 -5.96
CA ARG A 38 1.54 -5.19 -7.20
C ARG A 38 2.96 -5.67 -7.38
N ILE A 39 3.10 -6.88 -7.92
CA ILE A 39 4.35 -7.41 -8.42
C ILE A 39 4.20 -7.77 -9.90
N GLU A 40 5.22 -7.45 -10.69
CA GLU A 40 5.25 -7.71 -12.13
C GLU A 40 6.58 -8.37 -12.50
N SER A 41 6.55 -9.43 -13.30
CA SER A 41 7.77 -10.02 -13.83
C SER A 41 8.38 -9.12 -14.90
N LEU A 42 9.68 -8.86 -14.81
CA LEU A 42 10.48 -8.15 -15.83
C LEU A 42 11.45 -9.11 -16.56
N GLY A 43 11.14 -10.41 -16.53
CA GLY A 43 12.00 -11.49 -17.02
C GLY A 43 12.65 -12.30 -15.90
N PRO A 44 13.59 -13.19 -16.24
CA PRO A 44 14.22 -14.09 -15.28
C PRO A 44 14.86 -13.34 -14.11
N ALA A 45 14.52 -13.74 -12.88
CA ALA A 45 15.03 -13.18 -11.64
C ALA A 45 14.87 -11.66 -11.47
N ARG A 46 13.94 -11.02 -12.21
CA ARG A 46 13.62 -9.60 -12.04
C ARG A 46 12.14 -9.40 -11.79
N THR A 47 11.83 -8.72 -10.70
CA THR A 47 10.48 -8.37 -10.31
C THR A 47 10.39 -6.88 -10.06
N ARG A 48 9.36 -6.23 -10.61
CA ARG A 48 8.99 -4.87 -10.26
C ARG A 48 7.96 -4.92 -9.14
N ILE A 49 8.15 -4.11 -8.11
CA ILE A 49 7.16 -3.90 -7.03
C ILE A 49 6.58 -2.50 -7.21
N VAL A 50 5.25 -2.39 -7.20
CA VAL A 50 4.54 -1.11 -7.35
C VAL A 50 3.54 -0.96 -6.22
N TYR A 51 3.64 0.15 -5.49
CA TYR A 51 2.66 0.59 -4.51
C TYR A 51 1.95 1.82 -5.07
N ALA A 52 0.63 1.86 -4.94
CA ALA A 52 -0.17 3.00 -5.33
C ALA A 52 -1.26 3.26 -4.29
N VAL A 53 -1.48 4.52 -3.96
CA VAL A 53 -2.57 4.94 -3.06
C VAL A 53 -3.62 5.72 -3.86
N ASP A 54 -4.89 5.42 -3.58
CA ASP A 54 -6.04 6.19 -4.04
C ASP A 54 -6.87 6.58 -2.81
N ALA A 55 -6.86 7.86 -2.48
CA ALA A 55 -7.63 8.42 -1.38
C ALA A 55 -8.82 9.21 -1.93
N ARG A 56 -10.00 9.00 -1.35
CA ARG A 56 -11.26 9.62 -1.77
C ARG A 56 -12.06 10.08 -0.56
N GLY A 57 -12.69 11.25 -0.68
CA GLY A 57 -13.48 11.86 0.39
C GLY A 57 -12.75 13.04 1.03
N PRO A 58 -13.22 13.50 2.22
CA PRO A 58 -12.61 14.62 2.93
C PRO A 58 -11.14 14.39 3.22
N GLN A 59 -10.31 15.43 3.12
CA GLN A 59 -8.86 15.39 3.39
C GLN A 59 -8.03 14.45 2.50
N ALA A 60 -8.61 13.86 1.45
CA ALA A 60 -7.91 12.94 0.55
C ALA A 60 -6.61 13.52 -0.04
N SER A 61 -6.60 14.83 -0.34
CA SER A 61 -5.42 15.54 -0.88
C SER A 61 -4.25 15.64 0.10
N GLU A 62 -4.51 15.53 1.41
CA GLU A 62 -3.50 15.56 2.47
C GLU A 62 -3.11 14.14 2.89
N ILE A 63 -4.12 13.28 3.11
CA ILE A 63 -3.91 11.92 3.60
C ILE A 63 -3.26 11.02 2.55
N GLY A 64 -3.62 11.14 1.27
CA GLY A 64 -3.02 10.34 0.20
C GLY A 64 -1.49 10.47 0.17
N PRO A 65 -0.94 11.69 0.04
CA PRO A 65 0.49 11.93 0.13
C PRO A 65 1.13 11.49 1.46
N ALA A 66 0.44 11.68 2.59
CA ALA A 66 0.92 11.25 3.90
C ALA A 66 1.08 9.71 3.96
N VAL A 67 0.10 8.96 3.45
CA VAL A 67 0.17 7.49 3.34
C VAL A 67 1.31 7.06 2.41
N ALA A 68 1.52 7.76 1.28
CA ALA A 68 2.59 7.41 0.34
C ALA A 68 4.00 7.82 0.81
N SER A 69 4.13 8.54 1.92
CA SER A 69 5.39 9.15 2.36
C SER A 69 6.45 8.11 2.76
N ASP A 70 6.04 6.95 3.29
CA ASP A 70 6.93 5.88 3.72
C ASP A 70 7.16 4.80 2.62
N PHE A 71 6.41 4.85 1.51
CA PHE A 71 6.51 3.87 0.43
C PHE A 71 7.95 3.69 -0.09
N PRO A 72 8.76 4.75 -0.31
CA PRO A 72 10.13 4.58 -0.77
C PRO A 72 10.99 3.74 0.18
N GLU A 73 10.85 3.94 1.49
CA GLU A 73 11.61 3.20 2.50
C GLU A 73 11.15 1.73 2.59
N VAL A 74 9.83 1.50 2.53
CA VAL A 74 9.24 0.17 2.51
C VAL A 74 9.70 -0.62 1.28
N LEU A 75 9.60 -0.02 0.09
CA LEU A 75 10.03 -0.66 -1.16
C LEU A 75 11.53 -0.98 -1.15
N ALA A 76 12.37 -0.08 -0.63
CA ALA A 76 13.81 -0.33 -0.48
C ALA A 76 14.09 -1.50 0.48
N SER A 77 13.33 -1.60 1.57
CA SER A 77 13.47 -2.70 2.55
C SER A 77 13.02 -4.03 1.97
N LEU A 78 11.94 -4.04 1.18
CA LEU A 78 11.47 -5.23 0.46
C LEU A 78 12.49 -5.72 -0.57
N ALA A 79 13.06 -4.80 -1.37
CA ALA A 79 14.12 -5.14 -2.32
C ALA A 79 15.31 -5.79 -1.61
N LYS A 80 15.80 -5.20 -0.51
CA LYS A 80 16.89 -5.75 0.31
C LYS A 80 16.60 -7.14 0.89
N LEU A 81 15.33 -7.50 1.12
CA LEU A 81 14.98 -8.84 1.61
C LEU A 81 14.88 -9.85 0.47
N ALA A 82 14.36 -9.44 -0.69
CA ALA A 82 14.19 -10.30 -1.85
C ALA A 82 15.50 -10.60 -2.60
N GLU A 83 16.49 -9.72 -2.49
CA GLU A 83 17.79 -9.83 -3.16
C GLU A 83 18.85 -10.58 -2.32
N LYS A 84 18.47 -11.13 -1.15
CA LYS A 84 19.33 -11.99 -0.34
C LYS A 84 19.39 -13.41 -0.90
#